data_AF-A0A0C2IM95-F1
#
_entry.id   AF-A0A0C2IM95-F1
#
_cell.length_a   1.000
_cell.length_b   1.000
_cell.length_c   1.000
_cell.angle_alpha   90.00
_cell.angle_beta   90.00
_cell.angle_gamma   90.00
#
_symmetry.space_group_name_H-M   'P 1'
#
loop_
_entity.id
_entity.type
_entity.pdbx_description
1 polymer ?
#
loop_
_entity_poly.entity_id
_entity_poly.type
_entity_poly.pdbx_seq_one_letter_code
_entity_poly.pdbx_strand_id
1 'polypeptide(L)'
;MYSEQDFADFDEFPVPEIKRADLNSLVLQMLSLGLNDVESFPFIESPEVSGITCAIKDLKIRNAISENNEITFLGKAMASLPLEPSVGAILLYGSFLDMVITHFQFRSTKR
;
A
#
# COMPACT_ATOMS: atom_id res chain seq x y z
N MET A 1 -36.59 5.50 4.93
CA MET A 1 -37.06 6.51 3.95
C MET A 1 -36.86 7.87 4.59
N TYR A 2 -36.20 8.79 3.89
CA TYR A 2 -35.77 10.10 4.39
C TYR A 2 -36.89 11.15 4.23
N SER A 3 -36.88 12.23 5.01
CA SER A 3 -37.82 13.35 4.80
C SER A 3 -37.36 14.22 3.63
N GLU A 4 -38.28 14.99 3.04
CA GLU A 4 -37.98 15.87 1.90
C GLU A 4 -36.99 17.00 2.28
N GLN A 5 -36.95 17.38 3.56
CA GLN A 5 -35.96 18.32 4.11
C GLN A 5 -34.57 17.67 4.21
N ASP A 6 -34.49 16.42 4.70
CA ASP A 6 -33.21 15.69 4.78
C ASP A 6 -32.61 15.42 3.40
N PHE A 7 -33.45 15.25 2.37
CA PHE A 7 -33.00 15.06 1.00
C PHE A 7 -32.42 16.34 0.38
N ALA A 8 -32.93 17.51 0.77
CA ALA A 8 -32.44 18.80 0.29
C ALA A 8 -31.07 19.18 0.88
N ASP A 9 -30.71 18.60 2.02
CA ASP A 9 -29.43 18.82 2.72
C ASP A 9 -28.32 17.87 2.24
N PHE A 10 -28.59 16.97 1.29
CA PHE A 10 -27.54 16.12 0.72
C PHE A 10 -26.62 16.90 -0.22
N ASP A 11 -25.32 16.66 -0.06
CA ASP A 11 -24.34 17.12 -1.01
C ASP A 11 -24.66 16.59 -2.41
N GLU A 12 -24.55 17.48 -3.41
CA GLU A 12 -24.83 17.16 -4.82
C GLU A 12 -23.92 16.05 -5.36
N PHE A 13 -22.74 15.88 -4.75
CA PHE A 13 -21.79 14.81 -5.05
C PHE A 13 -21.20 14.20 -3.78
N PRO A 14 -20.98 12.86 -3.76
CA PRO A 14 -20.31 12.21 -2.65
C PRO A 14 -18.84 12.64 -2.56
N VAL A 15 -18.28 12.63 -1.35
CA VAL A 15 -16.86 12.90 -1.14
C VAL A 15 -16.01 11.91 -1.95
N PRO A 16 -15.01 12.42 -2.70
CA PRO A 16 -14.11 11.59 -3.50
C PRO A 16 -13.47 10.45 -2.73
N GLU A 17 -13.28 9.29 -3.38
CA GLU A 17 -12.67 8.12 -2.75
C GLU A 17 -11.20 8.35 -2.37
N ILE A 18 -10.45 9.11 -3.17
CA ILE A 18 -9.05 9.46 -2.91
C ILE A 18 -8.84 10.25 -1.61
N LYS A 19 -9.90 10.90 -1.10
CA LYS A 19 -9.89 11.61 0.18
C LYS A 19 -10.28 10.73 1.37
N ARG A 20 -10.77 9.51 1.12
CA ARG A 20 -11.30 8.59 2.14
C ARG A 20 -10.51 7.28 2.25
N ALA A 21 -9.79 6.89 1.21
CA ALA A 21 -9.08 5.62 1.11
C ALA A 21 -7.66 5.68 1.70
N ASP A 22 -7.13 4.51 2.10
CA ASP A 22 -5.71 4.36 2.44
C ASP A 22 -4.85 4.49 1.18
N LEU A 23 -3.86 5.38 1.25
CA LEU A 23 -2.97 5.71 0.13
C LEU A 23 -1.78 4.76 0.03
N ASN A 24 -1.57 3.84 0.98
CA ASN A 24 -0.45 2.90 1.00
C ASN A 24 -0.26 2.17 -0.34
N SER A 25 -1.32 1.60 -0.89
CA SER A 25 -1.29 0.89 -2.18
C SER A 25 -0.97 1.81 -3.34
N LEU A 26 -1.57 3.00 -3.37
CA LEU A 26 -1.39 3.99 -4.43
C LEU A 26 0.06 4.51 -4.45
N VAL A 27 0.57 4.93 -3.28
CA VAL A 27 1.94 5.44 -3.11
C VAL A 27 2.96 4.38 -3.51
N LEU A 28 2.78 3.13 -3.05
CA LEU A 28 3.67 2.04 -3.43
C LEU A 28 3.66 1.78 -4.94
N GLN A 29 2.48 1.84 -5.57
CA GLN A 29 2.35 1.64 -7.01
C GLN A 29 3.03 2.77 -7.79
N MET A 30 2.84 4.02 -7.40
CA MET A 30 3.54 5.17 -8.00
C MET A 30 5.07 5.02 -7.90
N LEU A 31 5.58 4.67 -6.72
CA LEU A 31 7.01 4.44 -6.52
C LEU A 31 7.53 3.26 -7.37
N SER A 32 6.72 2.21 -7.55
CA SER A 32 7.10 1.07 -8.40
C SER A 32 7.20 1.43 -9.89
N LEU A 33 6.46 2.46 -10.32
CA LEU A 33 6.52 3.04 -11.67
C LEU A 33 7.67 4.06 -11.82
N GLY A 34 8.43 4.33 -10.76
CA GLY A 34 9.53 5.30 -10.76
C GLY A 34 9.09 6.74 -10.51
N LEU A 35 7.84 6.96 -10.06
CA LEU A 35 7.34 8.27 -9.66
C LEU A 35 7.75 8.54 -8.20
N ASN A 36 8.99 9.00 -8.00
CA ASN A 36 9.56 9.23 -6.67
C ASN A 36 8.96 10.46 -5.96
N ASP A 37 8.39 11.40 -6.73
CA ASP A 37 7.76 12.60 -6.22
C ASP A 37 6.24 12.48 -6.31
N VAL A 38 5.65 11.92 -5.25
CA VAL A 38 4.20 11.73 -5.13
C VAL A 38 3.48 13.06 -4.84
N GLU A 39 4.14 14.00 -4.15
CA GLU A 39 3.53 15.28 -3.79
C GLU A 39 3.34 16.20 -5.00
N SER A 40 4.27 16.18 -5.95
CA SER A 40 4.18 16.98 -7.18
C SER A 40 3.33 16.32 -8.27
N PHE A 41 2.73 15.16 -8.01
CA PHE A 41 1.94 14.46 -9.01
C PHE A 41 0.61 15.20 -9.29
N PRO A 42 0.24 15.40 -10.57
CA PRO A 42 -0.95 16.18 -10.94
C PRO A 42 -2.23 15.35 -10.78
N PHE A 43 -2.68 15.14 -9.55
CA PHE A 43 -3.97 14.50 -9.26
C PHE A 43 -5.14 15.35 -9.76
N ILE A 44 -6.22 14.70 -10.20
CA ILE A 44 -7.50 15.38 -10.52
C ILE A 44 -8.08 16.01 -9.25
N GLU A 45 -8.04 15.26 -8.15
CA GLU A 45 -8.34 15.72 -6.82
C GLU A 45 -7.24 15.24 -5.89
N SER A 46 -6.40 16.18 -5.42
CA SER A 46 -5.28 15.82 -4.58
C SER A 46 -5.75 15.25 -3.23
N PRO A 47 -5.14 14.15 -2.76
CA PRO A 47 -5.32 13.70 -1.39
C PRO A 47 -4.71 14.70 -0.41
N GLU A 48 -5.01 14.55 0.88
CA GLU A 48 -4.36 15.34 1.92
C GLU A 48 -2.87 14.99 2.03
N VAL A 49 -2.03 16.01 2.19
CA VAL A 49 -0.57 15.87 2.37
C VAL A 49 -0.23 15.01 3.60
N SER A 50 -1.04 15.14 4.66
CA SER A 50 -0.99 14.30 5.87
C SER A 50 -1.12 12.81 5.53
N GLY A 51 -2.06 12.46 4.64
CA GLY A 51 -2.31 11.10 4.18
C GLY A 51 -1.13 10.54 3.40
N ILE A 52 -0.56 11.31 2.45
CA ILE A 52 0.63 10.90 1.69
C ILE A 52 1.80 10.65 2.64
N THR A 53 2.03 11.57 3.58
CA THR A 53 3.11 11.46 4.58
C THR A 53 2.93 10.23 5.47
N CYS A 54 1.69 9.93 5.87
CA CYS A 54 1.37 8.74 6.65
C CYS A 54 1.69 7.47 5.86
N ALA A 55 1.26 7.40 4.60
CA ALA A 55 1.51 6.25 3.75
C ALA A 55 3.02 6.01 3.51
N ILE A 56 3.80 7.06 3.27
CA ILE A 56 5.27 6.95 3.14
C ILE A 56 5.88 6.38 4.43
N LYS A 57 5.46 6.85 5.60
CA LYS A 57 5.93 6.33 6.89
C LYS A 57 5.58 4.86 7.08
N ASP A 58 4.36 4.47 6.76
CA ASP A 58 3.90 3.08 6.88
C ASP A 58 4.67 2.14 5.95
N LEU A 59 4.92 2.57 4.71
CA LEU A 59 5.72 1.83 3.74
C LEU A 59 7.18 1.68 4.20
N LYS A 60 7.76 2.68 4.86
CA LYS A 60 9.10 2.58 5.49
C LYS A 60 9.11 1.54 6.61
N ILE A 61 8.13 1.58 7.51
CA ILE A 61 8.01 0.63 8.63
C ILE A 61 7.95 -0.82 8.11
N ARG A 62 7.30 -1.04 6.96
CA ARG A 62 7.17 -2.36 6.32
C ARG A 62 8.36 -2.74 5.43
N ASN A 63 9.42 -1.93 5.39
CA ASN A 63 10.57 -2.09 4.50
C ASN A 63 10.21 -2.17 3.00
N ALA A 64 9.05 -1.63 2.61
CA ALA A 64 8.64 -1.52 1.21
C ALA A 64 9.51 -0.50 0.47
N ILE A 65 9.91 0.54 1.19
CA ILE A 65 10.73 1.64 0.67
C ILE A 65 11.88 1.92 1.64
N SER A 66 12.99 2.41 1.08
CA SER A 66 14.18 2.83 1.81
C SER A 66 13.96 4.17 2.50
N GLU A 67 14.91 4.58 3.36
CA GLU A 67 14.90 5.90 3.97
C GLU A 67 14.96 7.04 2.95
N ASN A 68 15.58 6.77 1.80
CA ASN A 68 15.69 7.69 0.66
C ASN A 68 14.44 7.67 -0.26
N ASN A 69 13.32 7.08 0.18
CA ASN A 69 12.09 6.88 -0.60
C ASN A 69 12.26 6.02 -1.87
N GLU A 70 13.33 5.23 -1.95
CA GLU A 70 13.56 4.29 -3.05
C GLU A 70 12.84 2.97 -2.79
N ILE A 71 12.19 2.40 -3.81
CA ILE A 71 11.51 1.11 -3.67
C ILE A 71 12.49 -0.04 -3.46
N THR A 72 12.28 -0.85 -2.43
CA THR A 72 13.12 -2.02 -2.12
C THR A 72 12.75 -3.22 -2.98
N PHE A 73 13.54 -4.30 -2.93
CA PHE A 73 13.16 -5.57 -3.57
C PHE A 73 11.84 -6.13 -3.01
N LEU A 74 11.66 -6.04 -1.70
CA LEU A 74 10.41 -6.43 -1.04
C LEU A 74 9.25 -5.54 -1.51
N GLY A 75 9.47 -4.23 -1.60
CA GLY A 75 8.48 -3.27 -2.13
C GLY A 75 8.04 -3.60 -3.55
N LYS A 76 8.97 -3.95 -4.44
CA LYS A 76 8.66 -4.39 -5.82
C LYS A 76 7.83 -5.67 -5.83
N ALA A 77 8.14 -6.63 -4.97
CA ALA A 77 7.36 -7.87 -4.85
C ALA A 77 5.97 -7.63 -4.25
N MET A 78 5.81 -6.65 -3.35
CA MET A 78 4.49 -6.26 -2.83
C MET A 78 3.67 -5.53 -3.90
N ALA A 79 4.30 -4.65 -4.69
CA ALA A 79 3.64 -3.88 -5.74
C ALA A 79 3.14 -4.75 -6.92
N SER A 80 3.71 -5.94 -7.12
CA SER A 80 3.26 -6.87 -8.16
C SER A 80 2.03 -7.69 -7.77
N LEU A 81 1.61 -7.64 -6.49
CA LEU A 81 0.43 -8.34 -6.00
C LEU A 81 -0.80 -7.42 -6.10
N PRO A 82 -1.96 -7.92 -6.55
CA PRO A 82 -3.21 -7.16 -6.58
C PRO A 82 -3.85 -7.09 -5.18
N LEU A 83 -3.06 -6.76 -4.17
CA LEU A 83 -3.44 -6.79 -2.75
C LEU A 83 -2.90 -5.54 -2.05
N GLU A 84 -3.47 -5.23 -0.89
CA GLU A 84 -2.94 -4.19 -0.02
C GLU A 84 -1.50 -4.54 0.42
N PRO A 85 -0.55 -3.57 0.49
CA PRO A 85 0.83 -3.81 0.92
C PRO A 85 0.93 -4.57 2.25
N SER A 86 0.01 -4.31 3.19
CA SER A 86 -0.07 -5.01 4.47
C SER A 86 -0.25 -6.52 4.30
N VAL A 87 -1.19 -6.93 3.43
CA VAL A 87 -1.49 -8.34 3.16
C VAL A 87 -0.41 -8.96 2.29
N GLY A 88 0.08 -8.22 1.29
CA GLY A 88 1.20 -8.65 0.44
C GLY A 88 2.45 -8.98 1.25
N ALA A 89 2.79 -8.14 2.23
CA ALA A 89 3.90 -8.39 3.15
C ALA A 89 3.73 -9.73 3.89
N ILE A 90 2.55 -9.98 4.47
CA ILE A 90 2.26 -11.22 5.20
C ILE A 90 2.46 -12.45 4.30
N LEU A 91 1.97 -12.41 3.07
CA LEU A 91 2.10 -13.52 2.11
C LEU A 91 3.57 -13.77 1.73
N LEU A 92 4.34 -12.71 1.49
CA LEU A 92 5.76 -12.83 1.16
C LEU A 92 6.57 -13.40 2.32
N TYR A 93 6.31 -12.94 3.55
CA TYR A 93 6.96 -13.50 4.73
C TYR A 93 6.57 -14.97 4.97
N GLY A 94 5.29 -15.31 4.81
CA GLY A 94 4.80 -16.68 4.92
C GLY A 94 5.44 -17.62 3.89
N SER A 95 5.50 -17.19 2.62
CA SER A 95 6.15 -17.95 1.54
C SER A 95 7.64 -18.15 1.80
N PHE A 96 8.33 -17.14 2.33
CA PHE A 96 9.75 -17.26 2.68
C PHE A 96 9.98 -18.26 3.82
N LEU A 97 9.14 -18.23 4.86
CA LEU A 97 9.25 -19.16 5.99
C LEU A 97 9.04 -20.62 5.56
N ASP A 98 8.04 -20.89 4.71
CA ASP A 98 7.77 -22.23 4.20
C ASP A 98 8.96 -22.80 3.41
N MET A 99 9.59 -21.96 2.57
CA MET A 99 10.76 -22.35 1.79
C MET A 99 11.95 -22.73 2.69
N VAL A 100 12.19 -21.96 3.76
CA VAL A 100 13.27 -22.24 4.72
C VAL A 100 13.00 -23.50 5.51
N ILE A 101 11.77 -23.69 6.01
CA ILE A 101 11.38 -24.86 6.81
C ILE A 101 11.51 -26.13 5.98
N THR A 102 11.00 -26.13 4.75
CA THR A 102 11.08 -27.29 3.85
C THR A 102 12.53 -27.66 3.53
N HIS A 103 13.39 -26.67 3.29
CA HIS A 103 14.81 -26.91 3.03
C HIS A 103 15.58 -27.44 4.26
N PHE A 104 15.23 -26.98 5.46
CA PHE A 104 15.86 -27.46 6.70
C PHE A 104 15.41 -28.88 7.09
N GLN A 105 14.11 -29.21 6.94
CA GLN A 105 13.63 -30.57 7.23
C GLN A 105 14.27 -31.62 6.32
N PHE A 106 14.48 -31.29 5.04
CA PHE A 106 15.10 -32.23 4.10
C PHE A 106 16.58 -32.52 4.41
N ARG A 107 17.31 -31.59 5.05
CA ARG A 107 18.71 -31.82 5.47
C ARG A 107 18.84 -32.60 6.78
N SER A 108 17.80 -32.63 7.60
CA SER A 108 17.78 -33.37 8.88
C SER A 108 17.48 -34.87 8.69
N THR A 109 16.61 -35.24 7.73
CA THR A 109 16.19 -36.63 7.47
C THR A 109 17.19 -37.46 6.64
N LYS A 110 18.32 -36.89 6.23
CA LYS A 110 19.41 -37.62 5.53
C LYS A 110 20.64 -37.90 6.40
N ARG A 111 20.49 -37.96 7.72
CA ARG A 111 21.51 -38.49 8.64
C ARG A 111 20.99 -39.70 9.40
#